data_AF-A0A4Y2WKJ5-F1
#
_entry.id   AF-A0A4Y2WKJ5-F1
#
_cell.length_a   1.000
_cell.length_b   1.000
_cell.length_c   1.000
_cell.angle_alpha   90.00
_cell.angle_beta   90.00
_cell.angle_gamma   90.00
#
_symmetry.space_group_name_H-M   'P 1'
#
loop_
_entity.id
_entity.type
_entity.pdbx_description
1 polymer ?
#
loop_
_entity_poly.entity_id
_entity_poly.type
_entity_poly.pdbx_seq_one_letter_code
_entity_poly.pdbx_strand_id
1 'polypeptide(L)'
;MILWLVLMTNYQKCMLYRLEADRICVDSTHGISNYNFELVTVLVIDEYEEGIPVAFCISSSVNTIILTLFFQCIKTALSSSINPKVFMSDEAVMFKNAWVNVFGPCDHYLLCAWHVDRAWKKNLNCLRKEIRGDIL
;
A
#
# COMPACT_ATOMS: atom_id res chain seq x y z
N MET A 1 23.92 1.09 1.86
CA MET A 1 23.32 2.34 1.34
C MET A 1 21.97 1.96 0.73
N ILE A 2 20.86 2.55 1.20
CA ILE A 2 19.52 2.29 0.64
C ILE A 2 19.25 3.34 -0.43
N LEU A 3 18.84 2.91 -1.61
CA LEU A 3 18.43 3.80 -2.70
C LEU A 3 16.90 3.88 -2.73
N TRP A 4 16.38 5.09 -2.81
CA TRP A 4 14.95 5.32 -2.93
C TRP A 4 14.66 6.61 -3.71
N LEU A 5 13.54 6.62 -4.42
CA LEU A 5 13.04 7.74 -5.19
C LEU A 5 11.53 7.87 -4.94
N VAL A 6 11.08 9.07 -4.59
CA VAL A 6 9.65 9.38 -4.43
C VAL A 6 9.20 10.29 -5.56
N LEU A 7 8.04 9.96 -6.14
CA LEU A 7 7.42 10.72 -7.22
C LEU A 7 5.98 11.06 -6.84
N MET A 8 5.66 12.34 -6.93
CA MET A 8 4.30 12.87 -6.78
C MET A 8 4.19 14.13 -7.64
N THR A 9 3.35 14.07 -8.68
CA THR A 9 3.12 15.21 -9.57
C THR A 9 2.09 16.17 -8.98
N ASN A 10 2.04 17.40 -9.50
CA ASN A 10 0.99 18.36 -9.12
C ASN A 10 -0.41 17.81 -9.42
N TYR A 11 -0.59 17.10 -10.53
CA TYR A 11 -1.85 16.45 -10.86
C TYR A 11 -2.26 15.45 -9.78
N GLN A 12 -1.35 14.56 -9.37
CA GLN A 12 -1.60 13.58 -8.33
C GLN A 12 -1.91 14.21 -6.97
N LYS A 13 -1.20 15.29 -6.63
CA LYS A 13 -1.52 16.12 -5.46
C LYS A 13 -2.94 16.69 -5.54
N CYS A 14 -3.34 17.22 -6.68
CA CYS A 14 -4.69 17.73 -6.88
C CYS A 14 -5.76 16.64 -6.77
N MET A 15 -5.52 15.44 -7.34
CA MET A 15 -6.46 14.32 -7.25
C MET A 15 -6.68 13.87 -5.81
N LEU A 16 -5.62 13.87 -5.00
CA LEU A 16 -5.71 13.53 -3.58
C LEU A 16 -6.67 14.47 -2.82
N TYR A 17 -6.64 15.78 -3.11
CA TYR A 17 -7.61 16.72 -2.51
C TYR A 17 -9.01 16.62 -3.10
N ARG A 18 -9.11 16.47 -4.44
CA ARG A 18 -10.39 16.45 -5.14
C ARG A 18 -11.25 15.26 -4.74
N LEU A 19 -10.61 14.13 -4.46
CA LEU A 19 -11.27 12.89 -4.04
C LEU A 19 -11.35 12.77 -2.51
N GLU A 20 -11.10 13.88 -1.80
CA GLU A 20 -11.15 14.03 -0.33
C GLU A 20 -10.19 13.13 0.47
N ALA A 21 -9.51 12.20 -0.20
CA ALA A 21 -8.67 11.18 0.42
C ALA A 21 -9.40 10.43 1.53
N ASP A 22 -10.70 10.15 1.39
CA ASP A 22 -11.49 9.44 2.40
C ASP A 22 -11.00 7.99 2.60
N ARG A 23 -10.56 7.37 1.49
CA ARG A 23 -10.05 6.01 1.41
C ARG A 23 -8.68 6.01 0.73
N ILE A 24 -7.66 5.57 1.46
CA ILE A 24 -6.30 5.43 0.96
C ILE A 24 -5.94 3.95 0.90
N CYS A 25 -5.41 3.52 -0.25
CA CYS A 25 -4.87 2.19 -0.44
C CYS A 25 -3.37 2.28 -0.74
N VAL A 26 -2.58 1.35 -0.19
CA VAL A 26 -1.15 1.25 -0.45
C VAL A 26 -0.82 -0.16 -0.91
N ASP A 27 -0.13 -0.26 -2.04
CA ASP A 27 0.26 -1.55 -2.63
C ASP A 27 1.77 -1.56 -2.93
N SER A 28 2.41 -2.71 -2.69
CA SER A 28 3.80 -2.96 -3.10
C SER A 28 3.84 -4.11 -4.09
N THR A 29 4.63 -3.93 -5.14
CA THR A 29 4.86 -4.93 -6.16
C THR A 29 5.64 -6.17 -5.66
N HIS A 30 6.32 -6.13 -4.51
CA HIS A 30 7.05 -7.26 -3.90
C HIS A 30 7.89 -8.10 -4.88
N GLY A 31 9.15 -7.71 -5.11
CA GLY A 31 10.13 -8.55 -5.82
C GLY A 31 9.86 -8.73 -7.32
N ILE A 32 9.10 -7.83 -7.95
CA ILE A 32 8.76 -7.91 -9.38
C ILE A 32 9.90 -7.38 -10.29
N SER A 33 10.83 -6.56 -9.80
CA SER A 33 11.90 -6.04 -10.66
C SER A 33 13.15 -6.93 -10.69
N ASN A 34 13.75 -7.06 -11.88
CA ASN A 34 15.03 -7.75 -12.10
C ASN A 34 16.24 -7.10 -11.36
N TYR A 35 16.01 -5.96 -10.70
CA TYR A 35 17.04 -5.14 -10.08
C TYR A 35 16.89 -5.04 -8.56
N ASN A 36 16.02 -5.85 -7.95
CA ASN A 36 15.74 -5.85 -6.50
C ASN A 36 15.22 -4.49 -5.99
N PHE A 37 14.51 -3.74 -6.84
CA PHE A 37 13.70 -2.60 -6.44
C PHE A 37 12.23 -3.00 -6.34
N GLU A 38 11.56 -2.45 -5.33
CA GLU A 38 10.13 -2.53 -5.16
C GLU A 38 9.51 -1.17 -5.48
N LEU A 39 8.36 -1.21 -6.15
CA LEU A 39 7.49 -0.06 -6.32
C LEU A 39 6.37 -0.15 -5.27
N VAL A 40 6.30 0.86 -4.42
CA VAL A 40 5.18 1.14 -3.51
C VAL A 40 4.34 2.25 -4.10
N THR A 41 3.03 2.03 -4.21
CA THR A 41 2.08 2.98 -4.79
C THR A 41 1.04 3.37 -3.75
N VAL A 42 0.76 4.66 -3.61
CA VAL A 42 -0.39 5.18 -2.87
C VAL A 42 -1.50 5.48 -3.85
N LEU A 43 -2.70 4.98 -3.56
CA LEU A 43 -3.91 5.10 -4.35
C LEU A 43 -4.97 5.81 -3.51
N VAL A 44 -5.77 6.65 -4.16
CA VAL A 44 -7.03 7.19 -3.63
C VAL A 44 -8.18 6.61 -4.44
N ILE A 45 -9.31 6.34 -3.80
CA ILE A 45 -10.49 5.81 -4.49
C ILE A 45 -11.35 6.97 -5.01
N ASP A 46 -11.77 6.89 -6.27
CA ASP A 46 -12.66 7.87 -6.88
C ASP A 46 -14.16 7.53 -6.68
N GLU A 47 -15.04 8.34 -7.28
CA GLU A 47 -16.48 8.15 -7.22
C GLU A 47 -17.01 6.90 -7.95
N TYR A 48 -16.18 6.26 -8.79
CA TYR A 48 -16.50 5.05 -9.54
C TYR A 48 -15.90 3.79 -8.91
N GLU A 49 -15.37 3.89 -7.69
CA GLU A 49 -14.67 2.81 -6.99
C GLU A 49 -13.37 2.36 -7.69
N GLU A 50 -12.76 3.24 -8.49
CA GLU A 50 -11.47 3.01 -9.12
C GLU A 50 -10.31 3.64 -8.32
N GLY A 51 -9.17 2.94 -8.30
CA GLY A 51 -7.97 3.40 -7.63
C GLY A 51 -7.13 4.32 -8.51
N ILE A 52 -7.01 5.59 -8.12
CA ILE A 52 -6.17 6.58 -8.79
C ILE A 52 -4.80 6.67 -8.09
N PRO A 53 -3.68 6.40 -8.78
CA PRO A 53 -2.37 6.45 -8.16
C PRO A 53 -1.90 7.88 -7.94
N VAL A 54 -1.63 8.24 -6.69
CA VAL A 54 -1.31 9.61 -6.25
C VAL A 54 0.13 9.79 -5.76
N ALA A 55 0.84 8.71 -5.47
CA ALA A 55 2.27 8.79 -5.19
C ALA A 55 2.96 7.46 -5.44
N PHE A 56 4.25 7.52 -5.76
CA PHE A 56 5.09 6.35 -5.99
C PHE A 56 6.37 6.44 -5.17
N CYS A 57 6.82 5.31 -4.64
CA CYS A 57 8.15 5.14 -4.08
C CYS A 57 8.81 3.93 -4.72
N ILE A 58 9.96 4.16 -5.36
CA ILE A 58 10.81 3.09 -5.88
C ILE A 58 11.95 2.95 -4.89
N SER A 59 12.14 1.77 -4.28
CA SER A 59 13.20 1.56 -3.30
C SER A 59 13.86 0.20 -3.40
N SER A 60 15.17 0.16 -3.10
CA SER A 60 15.94 -1.08 -3.00
C SER A 60 15.64 -1.87 -1.72
N SER A 61 14.84 -1.32 -0.80
CA SER A 61 14.37 -2.00 0.41
C SER A 61 13.09 -1.33 0.92
N VAL A 62 12.03 -2.12 1.13
CA VAL A 62 10.79 -1.63 1.74
C VAL A 62 10.73 -2.10 3.20
N ASN A 63 10.71 -1.14 4.12
CA ASN A 63 10.57 -1.36 5.55
C ASN A 63 9.88 -0.14 6.18
N THR A 64 9.53 -0.24 7.47
CA THR A 64 8.81 0.83 8.18
C THR A 64 9.53 2.19 8.10
N ILE A 65 10.88 2.21 8.11
CA ILE A 65 11.65 3.47 8.05
C ILE A 65 11.48 4.12 6.67
N ILE A 66 11.68 3.36 5.59
CA ILE A 66 11.53 3.86 4.22
C ILE A 66 10.10 4.28 3.93
N LEU A 67 9.11 3.51 4.39
CA LEU A 67 7.70 3.88 4.25
C LEU A 67 7.35 5.15 5.04
N THR A 68 7.92 5.32 6.24
CA THR A 68 7.73 6.55 7.03
C THR A 68 8.30 7.76 6.29
N LEU A 69 9.51 7.64 5.73
CA LEU A 69 10.12 8.70 4.93
C LEU A 69 9.29 9.01 3.67
N PHE A 70 8.81 7.97 2.98
CA PHE A 70 7.94 8.12 1.83
C PHE A 70 6.66 8.91 2.17
N PHE A 71 5.96 8.52 3.23
CA PHE A 71 4.77 9.21 3.69
C PHE A 71 5.07 10.65 4.17
N GLN A 72 6.24 10.89 4.78
CA GLN A 72 6.68 12.24 5.14
C GLN A 72 6.91 13.12 3.91
N CYS A 73 7.49 12.58 2.83
CA CYS A 73 7.62 13.30 1.56
C CYS A 73 6.25 13.71 1.02
N ILE A 74 5.26 12.80 1.04
CA ILE A 74 3.89 13.11 0.64
C ILE A 74 3.33 14.22 1.54
N LYS A 75 3.39 14.05 2.87
CA LYS A 75 2.87 15.04 3.84
C LYS A 75 3.50 16.42 3.65
N THR A 76 4.79 16.49 3.34
CA THR A 76 5.52 17.74 3.08
C THR A 76 5.11 18.37 1.75
N ALA A 77 4.84 17.55 0.72
CA ALA A 77 4.36 18.03 -0.57
C ALA A 77 2.91 18.55 -0.48
N LEU A 78 2.11 18.04 0.46
CA LEU A 78 0.75 18.48 0.74
C LEU A 78 0.74 19.85 1.47
N SER A 79 -0.21 20.70 1.08
CA SER A 79 -0.41 22.03 1.69
C SER A 79 -1.29 21.99 2.95
N SER A 80 -2.03 20.90 3.14
CA SER A 80 -2.86 20.60 4.32
C SER A 80 -2.79 19.12 4.64
N SER A 81 -3.01 18.77 5.92
CA SER A 81 -3.10 17.37 6.34
C SER A 81 -4.34 16.70 5.76
N ILE A 82 -4.23 15.41 5.49
CA ILE A 82 -5.35 14.52 5.16
C ILE A 82 -5.69 13.63 6.35
N ASN A 83 -6.96 13.26 6.46
CA ASN A 83 -7.48 12.40 7.53
C ASN A 83 -8.41 11.34 6.91
N PRO A 84 -7.86 10.32 6.20
CA PRO A 84 -8.67 9.23 5.67
C PRO A 84 -9.40 8.49 6.78
N LYS A 85 -10.64 8.10 6.53
CA LYS A 85 -11.38 7.16 7.37
C LYS A 85 -10.86 5.74 7.22
N VAL A 86 -10.44 5.37 6.01
CA VAL A 86 -10.00 4.01 5.68
C VAL A 86 -8.57 4.01 5.15
N PHE A 87 -7.75 3.16 5.74
CA PHE A 87 -6.44 2.79 5.22
C PHE A 87 -6.43 1.30 4.85
N MET A 88 -6.14 0.98 3.60
CA MET A 88 -5.98 -0.39 3.11
C MET A 88 -4.53 -0.63 2.70
N SER A 89 -3.95 -1.76 3.11
CA SER A 89 -2.64 -2.21 2.64
C SER A 89 -2.61 -3.72 2.44
N ASP A 90 -1.46 -4.25 2.06
CA ASP A 90 -1.18 -5.67 2.22
C ASP A 90 -1.15 -6.09 3.72
N GLU A 91 -0.81 -7.36 3.96
CA GLU A 91 -0.74 -7.93 5.32
C GLU A 91 0.44 -7.40 6.15
N ALA A 92 1.42 -6.75 5.54
CA ALA A 92 2.63 -6.36 6.25
C ALA A 92 2.39 -5.18 7.19
N VAL A 93 2.58 -5.42 8.49
CA VAL A 93 2.35 -4.44 9.57
C VAL A 93 3.14 -3.13 9.38
N MET A 94 4.23 -3.17 8.62
CA MET A 94 5.07 -1.99 8.33
C MET A 94 4.29 -0.85 7.65
N PHE A 95 3.32 -1.13 6.79
CA PHE A 95 2.53 -0.11 6.10
C PHE A 95 1.66 0.67 7.08
N LYS A 96 0.90 -0.06 7.91
CA LYS A 96 0.08 0.54 8.96
C LYS A 96 0.92 1.36 9.94
N ASN A 97 2.04 0.79 10.43
CA ASN A 97 2.88 1.48 11.41
C ASN A 97 3.48 2.77 10.84
N ALA A 98 4.00 2.72 9.62
CA ALA A 98 4.55 3.90 8.95
C ALA A 98 3.47 4.96 8.72
N TRP A 99 2.26 4.57 8.31
CA TRP A 99 1.14 5.48 8.12
C TRP A 99 0.76 6.20 9.42
N VAL A 100 0.53 5.44 10.49
CA VAL A 100 0.15 5.97 11.81
C VAL A 100 1.19 6.95 12.34
N ASN A 101 2.47 6.66 12.13
CA ASN A 101 3.55 7.56 12.54
C ASN A 101 3.54 8.92 11.83
N VAL A 102 3.00 9.01 10.61
CA VAL A 102 3.06 10.24 9.78
C VAL A 102 1.73 10.98 9.75
N PHE A 103 0.62 10.26 9.50
CA PHE A 103 -0.71 10.84 9.32
C PHE A 103 -1.61 10.62 10.53
N GLY A 104 -1.24 9.73 11.46
CA GLY A 104 -2.07 9.38 12.61
C GLY A 104 -3.00 8.21 12.34
N PRO A 105 -3.86 7.85 13.32
CA PRO A 105 -4.77 6.73 13.20
C PRO A 105 -5.91 7.02 12.21
N CYS A 106 -6.43 5.95 11.59
CA CYS A 106 -7.65 5.94 10.79
C CYS A 106 -8.74 5.15 11.52
N ASP A 107 -10.00 5.40 11.16
CA ASP A 107 -11.16 4.69 11.74
C ASP A 107 -11.11 3.19 11.42
N HIS A 108 -10.68 2.86 10.20
CA HIS A 108 -10.65 1.50 9.69
C HIS A 108 -9.32 1.15 9.02
N TYR A 109 -8.85 -0.06 9.29
CA TYR A 109 -7.69 -0.68 8.64
C TYR A 109 -8.13 -1.94 7.93
N LEU A 110 -8.00 -1.96 6.61
CA LEU A 110 -8.43 -3.08 5.77
C LEU A 110 -7.24 -3.81 5.18
N LEU A 111 -7.39 -5.13 5.03
CA LEU A 111 -6.48 -5.93 4.22
C LEU A 111 -6.91 -5.86 2.75
N CYS A 112 -5.94 -5.78 1.86
CA CYS A 112 -6.17 -5.85 0.43
C CYS A 112 -6.88 -7.16 0.06
N ALA A 113 -8.08 -7.05 -0.53
CA ALA A 113 -8.92 -8.19 -0.88
C ALA A 113 -8.21 -9.19 -1.82
N TRP A 114 -7.39 -8.67 -2.75
CA TRP A 114 -6.60 -9.52 -3.66
C TRP A 114 -5.57 -10.36 -2.92
N HIS A 115 -4.87 -9.77 -1.94
CA HIS A 115 -3.88 -10.50 -1.13
C HIS A 115 -4.56 -11.57 -0.26
N VAL A 116 -5.73 -11.25 0.32
CA VAL A 116 -6.53 -12.21 1.08
C VAL A 116 -6.98 -13.39 0.20
N ASP A 117 -7.57 -13.10 -0.96
CA ASP A 117 -8.03 -14.13 -1.90
C ASP A 117 -6.86 -15.01 -2.39
N ARG A 118 -5.71 -14.40 -2.70
CA ARG A 118 -4.49 -15.13 -3.09
C ARG A 118 -4.00 -16.05 -1.97
N ALA A 119 -3.97 -15.57 -0.73
CA ALA A 119 -3.56 -16.36 0.43
C ALA A 119 -4.51 -17.54 0.67
N TRP A 120 -5.82 -17.31 0.59
CA TRP A 120 -6.84 -18.36 0.72
C TRP A 120 -6.71 -19.42 -0.38
N LYS A 121 -6.60 -19.01 -1.64
CA LYS A 121 -6.39 -19.94 -2.77
C LYS A 121 -5.12 -20.78 -2.59
N LYS A 122 -4.03 -20.18 -2.10
CA LYS A 122 -2.80 -20.92 -1.79
C LYS A 122 -3.04 -21.98 -0.71
N ASN A 123 -3.68 -21.61 0.39
CA ASN A 123 -3.92 -22.53 1.52
C ASN A 123 -4.91 -23.65 1.20
N LEU A 124 -6.00 -23.35 0.48
CA LEU A 124 -6.95 -24.37 0.02
C LEU A 124 -6.28 -25.42 -0.89
N ASN A 125 -5.34 -24.99 -1.74
CA ASN A 125 -4.58 -25.91 -2.58
C ASN A 125 -3.62 -26.81 -1.78
N CYS A 126 -3.08 -26.33 -0.66
CA CYS A 126 -2.28 -27.15 0.25
C CYS A 126 -3.14 -28.24 0.92
N LEU A 127 -4.28 -27.85 1.51
CA LEU A 127 -5.22 -28.78 2.15
C LEU A 127 -5.70 -29.88 1.19
N ARG A 128 -5.98 -29.52 -0.08
CA ARG A 128 -6.37 -30.50 -1.10
C ARG A 128 -5.29 -31.56 -1.35
N LYS A 129 -4.01 -31.20 -1.26
CA LYS A 129 -2.89 -32.14 -1.45
C LYS A 129 -2.74 -33.08 -0.25
N GLU A 130 -2.89 -32.55 0.97
CA GLU A 130 -2.86 -33.35 2.21
C GLU A 130 -3.98 -34.40 2.19
N ILE A 131 -5.23 -33.98 1.96
CA ILE A 131 -6.37 -34.90 1.91
C ILE A 131 -6.21 -35.98 0.83
N ARG A 132 -5.62 -35.66 -0.33
CA ARG A 132 -5.36 -36.67 -1.39
C ARG A 132 -4.17 -37.58 -1.08
N GLY A 133 -3.18 -37.10 -0.33
CA GLY A 133 -2.05 -37.89 0.12
C GLY A 133 -2.43 -38.91 1.19
N ASP A 134 -3.45 -38.61 2.00
CA ASP A 134 -3.95 -39.50 3.06
C ASP A 134 -4.95 -40.58 2.56
N ILE A 135 -5.39 -40.50 1.29
CA ILE A 135 -6.38 -41.42 0.69
C ILE A 135 -5.71 -42.43 -0.29
N LEU A 136 -4.39 -42.37 -0.46
CA LEU A 136 -3.57 -43.32 -1.25
C LEU A 136 -2.54 -44.01 -0.35
#